data_AF-A0A7H4P892-F1
#
_entry.id   AF-A0A7H4P892-F1
#
_cell.length_a   1.000
_cell.length_b   1.000
_cell.length_c   1.000
_cell.angle_alpha   90.00
_cell.angle_beta   90.00
_cell.angle_gamma   90.00
#
_symmetry.space_group_name_H-M   'P 1'
#
loop_
_entity.id
_entity.type
_entity.pdbx_description
1 polymer ?
#
loop_
_entity_poly.entity_id
_entity_poly.type
_entity_poly.pdbx_seq_one_letter_code
_entity_poly.pdbx_strand_id
1 'polypeptide(L)' 'MNSGEQRTLREEILQLADKLAPSAHKLNADSALEAMVRQAKQHRSEPQQMREFVANGGSLIGLVQKHCEIWTA' A
#
# COMPACT_ATOMS: atom_id res chain seq x y z
N MET A 1 -15.35 0.39 24.45
CA MET A 1 -14.54 1.57 24.83
C MET A 1 -13.43 1.71 23.80
N ASN A 2 -13.50 2.68 22.90
CA ASN A 2 -12.32 3.07 22.12
C ASN A 2 -11.45 3.93 23.04
N SER A 3 -10.19 3.55 23.20
CA SER A 3 -9.23 4.15 24.15
C SER A 3 -8.91 5.64 23.89
N GLY A 4 -9.49 6.26 22.84
CA GLY A 4 -9.12 7.60 22.37
C GLY A 4 -7.70 7.69 21.77
N GLU A 5 -6.98 6.56 21.76
CA GLU A 5 -5.60 6.47 21.32
C GLU A 5 -5.50 6.83 19.84
N GLN A 6 -4.60 7.78 19.54
CA GLN A 6 -4.30 8.17 18.17
C GLN A 6 -3.20 7.27 17.63
N ARG A 7 -3.50 6.61 16.51
CA ARG A 7 -2.52 5.81 15.77
C ARG A 7 -2.57 6.17 14.30
N THR A 8 -1.44 5.99 13.64
CA THR A 8 -1.35 6.15 12.20
C THR A 8 -2.12 5.02 11.51
N LEU A 9 -2.61 5.29 10.28
CA LEU A 9 -3.24 4.26 9.46
C LEU A 9 -2.31 3.05 9.23
N ARG A 10 -0.98 3.29 9.19
CA ARG A 10 0.03 2.25 9.08
C ARG A 10 -0.02 1.28 10.25
N GLU A 11 -0.01 1.81 11.48
CA GLU A 11 -0.05 1.00 12.70
C GLU A 11 -1.34 0.19 12.80
N GLU A 12 -2.47 0.80 12.44
CA GLU A 12 -3.77 0.12 12.39
C GLU A 12 -3.81 -1.01 11.36
N ILE A 13 -3.26 -0.81 10.15
CA ILE A 13 -3.17 -1.86 9.14
C ILE A 13 -2.31 -3.04 9.63
N LEU A 14 -1.16 -2.75 10.24
CA LEU A 14 -0.27 -3.81 10.74
C LEU A 14 -0.92 -4.60 11.88
N GLN A 15 -1.54 -3.91 12.84
CA GLN A 15 -2.23 -4.57 13.93
C GLN A 15 -3.43 -5.41 13.44
N LEU A 16 -4.17 -4.91 12.45
CA LEU A 16 -5.27 -5.64 11.85
C LEU A 16 -4.76 -6.86 11.07
N ALA A 17 -3.65 -6.73 10.36
CA ALA A 17 -3.07 -7.85 9.62
C ALA A 17 -2.71 -9.02 10.53
N ASP A 18 -2.11 -8.76 11.69
CA ASP A 18 -1.80 -9.80 12.68
C ASP A 18 -3.07 -10.52 13.17
N LYS A 19 -4.16 -9.78 13.38
CA LYS A 19 -5.46 -10.35 13.77
C LYS A 19 -6.10 -11.17 12.65
N LEU A 20 -5.84 -10.81 11.39
CA LEU A 20 -6.40 -11.48 10.22
C LEU A 20 -5.60 -12.71 9.78
N ALA A 21 -4.35 -12.89 10.23
CA ALA A 21 -3.49 -13.99 9.80
C ALA A 21 -4.14 -15.40 9.91
N PRO A 22 -4.84 -15.77 11.01
CA PRO A 22 -5.50 -17.08 11.07
C PRO A 22 -6.63 -17.24 10.04
N SER A 23 -7.33 -16.16 9.70
CA SER A 23 -8.40 -16.16 8.70
C SER A 23 -7.82 -16.19 7.28
N ALA A 24 -6.73 -15.46 7.04
CA ALA A 24 -6.01 -15.50 5.77
C ALA A 24 -5.49 -16.91 5.49
N HIS A 25 -4.94 -17.58 6.49
CA HIS A 25 -4.49 -18.96 6.37
C HIS A 25 -5.62 -19.93 5.99
N LYS A 26 -6.77 -19.84 6.67
CA LYS A 26 -7.95 -20.67 6.37
C LYS A 26 -8.50 -20.46 4.95
N LEU A 27 -8.31 -19.27 4.39
CA LEU A 27 -8.81 -18.88 3.07
C LEU A 27 -7.74 -18.97 1.97
N ASN A 28 -6.53 -19.48 2.28
CA ASN A 28 -5.38 -19.48 1.37
C ASN A 28 -5.02 -18.08 0.83
N ALA A 29 -5.19 -17.05 1.67
CA ALA A 29 -4.94 -15.65 1.36
C ALA A 29 -3.67 -15.08 2.03
N ASP A 30 -2.79 -15.94 2.56
CA ASP A 30 -1.56 -15.56 3.24
C ASP A 30 -0.69 -14.63 2.37
N SER A 31 -0.54 -14.96 1.09
CA SER A 31 0.27 -14.17 0.14
C SER A 31 -0.27 -12.76 -0.08
N ALA A 32 -1.60 -12.60 -0.11
CA ALA A 32 -2.25 -11.30 -0.24
C ALA A 32 -2.04 -10.46 1.04
N LEU A 33 -2.23 -11.08 2.21
CA LEU A 33 -2.02 -10.41 3.49
C LEU A 33 -0.56 -9.96 3.66
N GLU A 34 0.40 -10.81 3.29
CA GLU A 34 1.81 -10.45 3.28
C GLU A 34 2.12 -9.30 2.32
N ALA A 35 1.52 -9.28 1.13
CA ALA A 35 1.69 -8.18 0.18
C ALA A 35 1.19 -6.85 0.76
N MET A 36 0.03 -6.87 1.41
CA MET A 36 -0.52 -5.68 2.10
C MET A 36 0.38 -5.23 3.24
N VAL A 37 0.91 -6.15 4.06
CA VAL A 37 1.87 -5.82 5.13
C VAL A 37 3.16 -5.22 4.56
N ARG A 38 3.69 -5.78 3.46
CA ARG A 38 4.86 -5.22 2.77
C ARG A 38 4.59 -3.80 2.29
N GLN A 39 3.45 -3.57 1.64
CA GLN A 39 3.05 -2.23 1.16
C GLN A 39 2.87 -1.26 2.34
N ALA A 40 2.23 -1.69 3.41
CA ALA A 40 2.06 -0.89 4.62
C ALA A 40 3.39 -0.56 5.32
N LYS A 41 4.47 -1.33 5.08
CA LYS A 41 5.82 -1.02 5.59
C LYS A 41 6.63 -0.13 4.65
N GLN A 42 6.21 0.06 3.39
CA GLN A 42 6.91 0.94 2.46
C GLN A 42 6.82 2.41 2.89
N HIS A 43 7.91 3.15 2.67
CA HIS A 43 7.98 4.57 2.98
C HIS A 43 7.32 5.46 1.92
N ARG A 44 7.31 5.01 0.65
CA ARG A 44 6.76 5.80 -0.46
C ARG A 44 5.46 5.18 -0.98
N SER A 45 4.37 5.93 -0.89
CA SER A 45 3.09 5.57 -1.49
C SER A 45 3.09 5.89 -2.98
N GLU A 46 2.25 5.21 -3.77
CA GLU A 46 2.09 5.50 -5.20
C GLU A 46 1.76 6.98 -5.47
N PRO A 47 0.84 7.64 -4.73
CA PRO A 47 0.58 9.06 -4.95
C PRO A 47 1.81 9.94 -4.69
N GLN A 48 2.67 9.56 -3.74
CA GLN A 48 3.92 10.29 -3.51
C GLN A 48 4.88 10.11 -4.69
N GLN A 49 5.01 8.89 -5.21
CA GLN A 49 5.84 8.62 -6.39
C GLN A 49 5.33 9.36 -7.64
N MET A 50 4.01 9.45 -7.82
CA MET A 50 3.39 10.23 -8.91
C MET A 50 3.70 11.73 -8.76
N ARG A 51 3.58 12.28 -7.54
CA ARG A 51 3.95 13.68 -7.27
C ARG A 51 5.42 13.96 -7.51
N GLU A 52 6.30 13.05 -7.08
CA GLU A 52 7.74 13.15 -7.32
C GLU A 52 8.08 13.08 -8.81
N PHE A 53 7.41 12.21 -9.58
CA PHE A 53 7.59 12.15 -11.03
C PHE A 53 7.30 13.50 -11.71
N VAL A 54 6.18 14.14 -11.34
CA VAL A 54 5.81 15.46 -11.86
C VAL A 54 6.77 16.54 -11.38
N ALA A 55 7.15 16.52 -10.09
CA ALA A 55 8.09 17.48 -9.51
C ALA A 55 9.48 17.42 -10.17
N ASN A 56 9.88 16.25 -10.67
CA ASN A 56 11.14 16.03 -11.39
C ASN A 56 11.05 16.36 -12.90
N GLY A 57 9.99 17.02 -13.36
CA GLY A 57 9.82 17.46 -14.75
C GLY A 57 9.08 16.48 -15.66
N GLY A 58 8.54 15.38 -15.11
CA GLY A 58 7.67 14.47 -15.84
C GLY A 58 6.33 15.10 -16.21
N SER A 59 5.84 14.87 -17.42
CA SER A 59 4.52 15.34 -17.86
C SER A 59 3.41 14.41 -17.39
N LEU A 60 2.18 14.91 -17.22
CA LEU A 60 1.03 14.04 -16.90
C LEU A 60 0.77 12.98 -17.98
N ILE A 61 1.08 13.28 -19.26
CA ILE A 61 1.01 12.30 -20.35
C ILE A 61 2.02 11.17 -20.11
N GLY A 62 3.27 11.52 -19.79
CA GLY A 62 4.31 10.54 -19.48
C GLY A 62 3.98 9.71 -18.22
N LEU A 63 3.30 10.31 -17.25
CA LEU A 63 2.81 9.59 -16.07
C LEU A 63 1.77 8.54 -16.46
N VAL A 64 0.78 8.90 -17.28
CA VAL A 64 -0.24 7.96 -17.77
C VAL A 64 0.40 6.84 -18.58
N GLN A 65 1.33 7.15 -19.49
CA GLN A 65 2.07 6.15 -20.27
C GLN A 65 2.80 5.15 -19.36
N LYS A 66 3.52 5.64 -18.36
CA LYS A 66 4.19 4.77 -17.36
C LYS A 66 3.22 3.85 -16.63
N HIS A 67 2.03 4.34 -16.26
CA HIS A 67 1.01 3.50 -15.62
C HIS A 67 0.40 2.46 -16.59
N CYS A 68 0.31 2.76 -17.89
CA CYS A 68 -0.06 1.76 -18.90
C CYS A 68 1.00 0.64 -18.98
N GLU A 69 2.29 0.99 -19.02
CA GLU A 69 3.39 0.01 -19.06
C GLU A 69 3.37 -0.92 -17.84
N ILE A 70 3.18 -0.36 -16.64
CA ILE A 70 3.07 -1.13 -15.39
C ILE A 70 1.91 -2.12 -15.43
N TRP A 71 0.77 -1.72 -15.99
CA TRP A 71 -0.41 -2.58 -16.04
C TRP A 71 -0.28 -3.73 -17.03
N THR A 72 0.51 -3.54 -18.10
CA THR A 72 0.75 -4.56 -19.12
C THR A 72 1.88 -5.54 -18.78
N ALA A 73 2.65 -5.27 -17.72
CA ALA A 73 3.75 -6.10 -17.23
C ALA A 73 3.25 -7.27 -16.38
#